data_AF-A0A1V9YKP7-F1
#
_entry.id   AF-A0A1V9YKP7-F1
#
_cell.length_a   1.000
_cell.length_b   1.000
_cell.length_c   1.000
_cell.angle_alpha   90.00
_cell.angle_beta   90.00
_cell.angle_gamma   90.00
#
_symmetry.space_group_name_H-M   'P 1'
#
loop_
_entity.id
_entity.type
_entity.pdbx_description
1 polymer ?
#
loop_
_entity_poly.entity_id
_entity_poly.type
_entity_poly.pdbx_seq_one_letter_code
_entity_poly.pdbx_strand_id
1 'polypeptide(L)'
;MLMQQMNAFERAYRRLFALLITLFIELLVAFVISRYTDTLQTYPLLMAFIPVISAVSGNVGLQSSSIITRALALGLVSVPQASKAILHEIQAALIIGLALGCITGLIAGIWQEWFVFGMIVGISQFLSILTAAFTGSAAPLI
;
A
#
# COMPACT_ATOMS: atom_id res chain seq x y z
N MET A 1 -17.36 -24.51 5.19
CA MET A 1 -17.90 -25.34 6.30
C MET A 1 -17.06 -25.23 7.60
N LEU A 2 -15.71 -25.14 7.55
CA LEU A 2 -14.87 -25.04 8.76
C LEU A 2 -14.94 -23.71 9.53
N MET A 3 -15.15 -22.56 8.86
CA MET A 3 -15.17 -21.24 9.53
C MET A 3 -16.39 -21.00 10.45
N GLN A 4 -17.50 -21.72 10.25
CA GLN A 4 -18.72 -21.55 11.06
C GLN A 4 -18.66 -22.29 12.40
N GLN A 5 -17.74 -23.25 12.56
CA GLN A 5 -17.60 -24.05 13.80
C GLN A 5 -16.57 -23.49 14.78
N MET A 6 -15.80 -22.47 14.38
CA MET A 6 -14.76 -21.88 15.23
C MET A 6 -15.34 -20.91 16.25
N ASN A 7 -14.94 -21.05 17.52
CA ASN A 7 -15.25 -20.08 18.55
C ASN A 7 -14.48 -18.75 18.32
N ALA A 8 -14.87 -17.69 19.03
CA ALA A 8 -14.26 -16.36 18.86
C ALA A 8 -12.74 -16.37 19.10
N PHE A 9 -12.28 -17.13 20.08
CA PHE A 9 -10.87 -17.24 20.44
C PHE A 9 -10.04 -17.84 19.31
N GLU A 10 -10.51 -18.93 18.70
CA GLU A 10 -9.78 -19.60 17.64
C GLU A 10 -9.65 -18.71 16.39
N ARG A 11 -10.70 -17.93 16.08
CA ARG A 11 -10.65 -16.94 14.97
C ARG A 11 -9.65 -15.82 15.26
N ALA A 12 -9.60 -15.33 16.50
CA ALA A 12 -8.64 -14.31 16.90
C ALA A 12 -7.21 -14.84 16.80
N TYR A 13 -6.94 -16.03 17.34
CA TYR A 13 -5.61 -16.63 17.36
C TYR A 13 -5.03 -16.82 15.94
N ARG A 14 -5.83 -17.27 14.97
CA ARG A 14 -5.37 -17.44 13.58
C ARG A 14 -5.01 -16.11 12.89
N ARG A 15 -5.67 -15.01 13.24
CA ARG A 15 -5.39 -13.68 12.68
C ARG A 15 -4.26 -12.97 13.42
N LEU A 16 -4.11 -13.26 14.72
CA LEU A 16 -3.17 -12.58 15.61
C LEU A 16 -1.74 -12.64 15.08
N PHE A 17 -1.30 -13.80 14.57
CA PHE A 17 0.06 -13.94 14.05
C PHE A 17 0.38 -12.94 12.92
N ALA A 18 -0.50 -12.84 11.91
CA ALA A 18 -0.33 -11.87 10.83
C ALA A 18 -0.40 -10.41 11.34
N LEU A 19 -1.32 -10.12 12.27
CA LEU A 19 -1.46 -8.79 12.86
C LEU A 19 -0.23 -8.38 13.69
N LEU A 20 0.42 -9.32 14.38
CA LEU A 20 1.65 -9.07 15.13
C LEU A 20 2.82 -8.73 14.21
N ILE A 21 2.92 -9.40 13.05
CA ILE A 21 3.93 -9.08 12.03
C ILE A 21 3.68 -7.67 11.48
N THR A 22 2.43 -7.34 11.12
CA THR A 22 2.08 -6.00 10.66
C THR A 22 2.39 -4.95 11.73
N LEU A 23 2.03 -5.19 12.99
CA LEU A 23 2.33 -4.30 14.10
C LEU A 23 3.83 -4.02 14.21
N PHE A 24 4.67 -5.04 14.13
CA PHE A 24 6.11 -4.86 14.20
C PHE A 24 6.65 -3.99 13.06
N ILE A 25 6.18 -4.22 11.83
CA ILE A 25 6.56 -3.40 10.67
C ILE A 25 6.08 -1.95 10.86
N GLU A 26 4.86 -1.73 11.32
CA GLU A 26 4.31 -0.39 11.57
C GLU A 26 5.06 0.35 12.70
N LEU A 27 5.55 -0.37 13.71
CA LEU A 27 6.42 0.23 14.74
C LEU A 27 7.78 0.69 14.16
N LEU A 28 8.33 -0.03 13.19
CA LEU A 28 9.52 0.43 12.45
C LEU A 28 9.21 1.68 11.63
N VAL A 29 8.04 1.73 10.99
CA VAL A 29 7.59 2.94 10.27
C VAL A 29 7.45 4.13 11.24
N ALA A 30 6.83 3.93 12.40
CA ALA A 30 6.72 4.96 13.44
C ALA A 30 8.09 5.45 13.92
N PHE A 31 9.06 4.54 14.09
CA PHE A 31 10.44 4.89 14.40
C PHE A 31 11.07 5.74 13.31
N VAL A 32 10.91 5.40 12.02
CA VAL A 32 11.41 6.21 10.91
C VAL A 32 10.77 7.59 10.90
N ILE A 33 9.45 7.69 11.06
CA ILE A 33 8.72 8.97 11.12
C ILE A 33 9.24 9.85 12.26
N SER A 34 9.56 9.27 13.42
CA SER A 34 10.12 10.01 14.57
C SER A 34 11.47 10.69 14.29
N ARG A 35 12.21 10.23 13.27
CA ARG A 35 13.46 10.87 12.83
C ARG A 35 13.23 12.15 12.04
N TYR A 36 12.00 12.41 11.59
CA TYR A 36 11.60 13.58 10.81
C TYR A 36 10.73 14.56 11.60
N THR A 37 10.73 14.51 12.94
CA THR A 37 9.90 15.38 13.78
C THR A 37 10.11 16.87 13.48
N ASP A 38 11.34 17.34 13.27
CA ASP A 38 11.62 18.74 12.94
C ASP A 38 10.97 19.17 11.62
N THR A 39 11.01 18.29 10.61
CA THR A 39 10.34 18.50 9.32
C THR A 39 8.82 18.53 9.48
N LEU A 40 8.27 17.62 10.29
CA LEU A 40 6.83 17.55 10.54
C LEU A 40 6.32 18.73 11.40
N GLN A 41 7.16 19.32 12.23
CA GLN A 41 6.85 20.57 12.92
C GLN A 41 6.87 21.78 11.97
N THR A 42 7.79 21.78 11.00
CA THR A 42 7.85 22.81 9.96
C THR A 42 6.68 22.71 8.98
N TYR A 43 6.25 21.48 8.66
CA TYR A 43 5.16 21.20 7.72
C TYR A 43 4.12 20.24 8.34
N PRO A 44 3.26 20.73 9.26
CA PRO A 44 2.32 19.88 10.00
C PRO A 44 1.35 19.10 9.13
N LEU A 45 0.98 19.64 7.97
CA LEU A 45 0.03 19.00 7.07
C LEU A 45 0.56 17.68 6.50
N LEU A 46 1.88 17.44 6.49
CA LEU A 46 2.45 16.14 6.11
C LEU A 46 1.92 15.00 6.98
N MET A 47 1.71 15.24 8.27
CA MET A 47 1.17 14.24 9.18
C MET A 47 -0.24 13.78 8.79
N ALA A 48 -1.05 14.69 8.23
CA ALA A 48 -2.39 14.36 7.75
C ALA A 48 -2.36 13.50 6.47
N PHE A 49 -1.31 13.63 5.64
CA PHE A 49 -1.16 12.85 4.41
C PHE A 49 -0.51 11.47 4.62
N ILE A 50 0.25 11.25 5.70
CA ILE A 50 0.83 9.92 6.03
C ILE A 50 -0.23 8.79 6.00
N PRO A 51 -1.35 8.87 6.76
CA PRO A 51 -2.35 7.79 6.75
C PRO A 51 -3.07 7.66 5.41
N VAL A 52 -3.25 8.77 4.68
CA VAL A 52 -3.87 8.76 3.34
C VAL A 52 -3.00 7.97 2.36
N ILE A 53 -1.71 8.29 2.33
CA ILE A 53 -0.75 7.61 1.45
C ILE A 53 -0.68 6.12 1.81
N SER A 54 -0.53 5.81 3.10
CA SER A 54 -0.46 4.44 3.59
C SER A 54 -1.69 3.61 3.25
N ALA A 55 -2.89 4.16 3.47
CA ALA A 55 -4.14 3.43 3.23
C ALA A 55 -4.40 3.17 1.74
N VAL A 56 -4.15 4.16 0.88
CA VAL A 56 -4.38 4.01 -0.56
C VAL A 56 -3.39 3.03 -1.16
N SER A 57 -2.09 3.17 -0.87
CA SER A 57 -1.08 2.24 -1.36
C SER A 57 -1.30 0.83 -0.83
N GLY A 58 -1.63 0.67 0.46
CA GLY A 58 -1.97 -0.63 1.04
C GLY A 58 -3.15 -1.30 0.32
N ASN A 59 -4.20 -0.56 -0.02
CA ASN A 59 -5.33 -1.08 -0.79
C ASN A 59 -4.94 -1.50 -2.20
N VAL A 60 -4.05 -0.76 -2.87
CA VAL A 60 -3.52 -1.17 -4.18
C VAL A 60 -2.75 -2.47 -4.06
N GLY A 61 -1.87 -2.61 -3.06
CA GLY A 61 -1.12 -3.85 -2.84
C GLY A 61 -2.03 -5.06 -2.57
N LEU A 62 -3.10 -4.87 -1.78
CA LEU A 62 -4.11 -5.91 -1.54
C LEU A 62 -4.88 -6.28 -2.82
N GLN A 63 -5.21 -5.30 -3.67
CA GLN A 63 -5.85 -5.54 -4.96
C GLN A 63 -4.94 -6.36 -5.88
N SER A 64 -3.68 -5.96 -6.05
CA SER A 64 -2.71 -6.68 -6.86
C SER A 64 -2.46 -8.11 -6.34
N SER A 65 -2.33 -8.29 -5.02
CA SER A 65 -2.20 -9.63 -4.42
C SER A 65 -3.42 -10.50 -4.67
N SER A 66 -4.63 -9.95 -4.51
CA SER A 66 -5.88 -10.68 -4.79
C SER A 66 -6.01 -11.06 -6.26
N ILE A 67 -5.60 -10.20 -7.20
CA ILE A 67 -5.64 -10.47 -8.64
C ILE A 67 -4.69 -11.61 -8.99
N ILE A 68 -3.44 -11.54 -8.54
CA ILE A 68 -2.43 -12.59 -8.82
C ILE A 68 -2.84 -13.91 -8.16
N THR A 69 -3.24 -13.90 -6.89
CA THR A 69 -3.68 -15.11 -6.18
C THR A 69 -4.86 -15.78 -6.90
N ARG A 70 -5.83 -14.99 -7.37
CA ARG A 70 -6.97 -15.50 -8.12
C ARG A 70 -6.55 -16.06 -9.48
N ALA A 71 -5.64 -15.39 -10.18
CA ALA A 71 -5.13 -15.86 -11.47
C ALA A 71 -4.39 -17.20 -11.34
N LEU A 72 -3.58 -17.37 -10.29
CA LEU A 72 -2.91 -18.63 -9.96
C LEU A 72 -3.93 -19.73 -9.62
N ALA A 73 -4.91 -19.42 -8.77
CA ALA A 73 -5.94 -20.39 -8.37
C ALA A 73 -6.82 -20.88 -9.53
N LEU A 74 -7.05 -20.02 -10.53
CA LEU A 74 -7.79 -20.36 -11.75
C LEU A 74 -6.92 -20.98 -12.86
N GLY A 75 -5.60 -21.13 -12.63
CA GLY A 75 -4.66 -21.64 -13.63
C GLY A 75 -4.45 -20.70 -14.83
N LEU A 76 -4.82 -19.43 -14.72
CA LEU A 76 -4.64 -18.41 -15.77
C LEU A 76 -3.19 -17.94 -15.87
N VAL A 77 -2.43 -18.04 -14.77
CA VAL A 77 -1.01 -17.73 -14.68
C VAL A 77 -0.32 -18.89 -13.98
N SER A 78 0.88 -19.24 -14.46
CA SER A 78 1.77 -20.19 -13.78
C SER A 78 2.96 -19.43 -13.18
N VAL A 79 3.57 -19.98 -12.12
CA VAL A 79 4.73 -19.37 -11.44
C VAL A 79 5.87 -19.01 -12.42
N PRO A 80 6.24 -19.86 -13.41
CA PRO A 80 7.26 -19.51 -14.39
C PRO A 80 6.90 -18.32 -15.29
N GLN A 81 5.61 -18.01 -15.45
CA GLN A 81 5.08 -16.90 -16.25
C GLN A 81 4.76 -15.67 -15.39
N ALA A 82 5.01 -15.73 -14.09
CA ALA A 82 4.54 -14.73 -13.15
C ALA A 82 5.23 -13.36 -13.31
N SER A 83 6.44 -13.31 -13.88
CA SER A 83 7.12 -12.06 -14.23
C SER A 83 6.29 -11.21 -15.21
N LYS A 84 5.61 -11.84 -16.17
CA LYS A 84 4.71 -11.15 -17.12
C LYS A 84 3.45 -10.64 -16.41
N ALA A 85 2.92 -11.40 -15.45
CA ALA A 85 1.76 -10.97 -14.66
C ALA A 85 2.10 -9.77 -13.75
N ILE A 86 3.26 -9.80 -13.08
CA ILE A 86 3.77 -8.66 -12.30
C ILE A 86 3.93 -7.43 -13.19
N LEU A 87 4.47 -7.59 -14.40
CA LEU A 87 4.66 -6.46 -15.32
C LEU A 87 3.32 -5.79 -15.70
N HIS A 88 2.27 -6.57 -15.96
CA HIS A 88 0.94 -6.01 -16.23
C HIS A 88 0.37 -5.26 -15.02
N GLU A 89 0.59 -5.78 -13.80
CA GLU A 89 0.17 -5.10 -12.57
C GLU A 89 0.94 -3.79 -12.35
N ILE A 90 2.24 -3.76 -12.61
CA ILE A 90 3.04 -2.52 -12.56
C ILE A 90 2.53 -1.51 -13.60
N GLN A 91 2.19 -1.96 -14.81
CA GLN A 91 1.62 -1.09 -15.84
C GLN A 91 0.28 -0.49 -15.42
N ALA A 92 -0.60 -1.28 -14.82
CA ALA A 92 -1.85 -0.78 -14.24
C ALA A 92 -1.58 0.22 -13.10
N ALA A 93 -0.62 -0.10 -12.22
CA ALA A 93 -0.24 0.75 -11.10
C ALA A 93 0.41 2.08 -11.53
N LEU A 94 1.09 2.13 -12.68
CA LEU A 94 1.57 3.39 -13.26
C LEU A 94 0.41 4.35 -13.57
N ILE A 95 -0.65 3.83 -14.19
CA ILE A 95 -1.83 4.63 -14.56
C ILE A 95 -2.57 5.07 -13.28
N ILE A 96 -2.82 4.14 -12.36
CA ILE A 96 -3.49 4.41 -11.09
C ILE A 96 -2.67 5.39 -10.25
N GLY A 97 -1.36 5.17 -10.16
CA GLY A 97 -0.43 6.01 -9.42
C GLY A 97 -0.40 7.43 -9.98
N LEU A 98 -0.37 7.61 -11.30
CA LEU A 98 -0.40 8.94 -11.91
C LEU A 98 -1.72 9.64 -11.60
N ALA A 99 -2.86 8.96 -11.76
CA ALA A 99 -4.16 9.54 -11.47
C ALA A 99 -4.29 9.94 -9.99
N LEU A 100 -4.00 9.02 -9.06
CA LEU A 100 -4.14 9.26 -7.63
C LEU A 100 -3.06 10.21 -7.08
N GLY A 101 -1.84 10.15 -7.61
CA GLY A 101 -0.76 11.09 -7.29
C GLY A 101 -1.09 12.52 -7.72
N CYS A 102 -1.62 12.70 -8.94
CA CYS A 102 -2.09 14.02 -9.39
C CYS A 102 -3.25 14.55 -8.54
N ILE A 103 -4.25 13.71 -8.23
CA ILE A 103 -5.40 14.13 -7.41
C ILE A 103 -4.95 14.52 -5.99
N THR A 104 -4.18 13.65 -5.33
CA THR A 104 -3.70 13.90 -3.97
C THR A 104 -2.75 15.10 -3.90
N GLY A 105 -1.85 15.22 -4.87
CA GLY A 105 -0.94 16.36 -4.98
C GLY A 105 -1.64 17.68 -5.26
N LEU A 106 -2.69 17.69 -6.11
CA LEU A 106 -3.50 18.87 -6.34
C LEU A 106 -4.24 19.31 -5.07
N ILE A 107 -4.88 18.36 -4.38
CA ILE A 107 -5.57 18.64 -3.12
C ILE A 107 -4.59 19.19 -2.08
N ALA A 108 -3.43 18.56 -1.93
CA ALA A 108 -2.38 18.99 -1.01
C ALA A 108 -1.84 20.39 -1.35
N GLY A 109 -1.59 20.67 -2.63
CA GLY A 109 -1.08 21.95 -3.09
C GLY A 109 -2.08 23.10 -2.91
N ILE A 110 -3.37 22.84 -3.14
CA ILE A 110 -4.44 23.81 -2.87
C ILE A 110 -4.57 24.05 -1.37
N TRP A 111 -4.59 22.99 -0.55
CA TRP A 111 -4.79 23.11 0.89
C TRP A 111 -3.63 23.84 1.59
N GLN A 112 -2.39 23.54 1.21
CA GLN A 112 -1.21 24.22 1.76
C GLN A 112 -0.94 25.58 1.11
N GLU A 113 -1.71 25.96 0.08
CA GLU A 113 -1.46 27.13 -0.79
C GLU A 113 -0.02 27.16 -1.34
N TRP A 114 0.59 25.98 -1.51
CA TRP A 114 1.98 25.83 -1.89
C TRP A 114 2.15 24.69 -2.90
N PHE A 115 2.38 25.05 -4.16
CA PHE A 115 2.47 24.09 -5.27
C PHE A 115 3.56 23.02 -5.06
N VAL A 116 4.71 23.40 -4.50
CA VAL A 116 5.81 22.45 -4.25
C VAL A 116 5.42 21.40 -3.21
N PHE A 117 4.64 21.76 -2.18
CA PHE A 117 4.09 20.80 -1.22
C PHE A 117 3.22 19.76 -1.93
N GLY A 118 2.33 20.24 -2.82
CA GLY A 118 1.47 19.37 -3.62
C GLY A 118 2.27 18.39 -4.48
N MET A 119 3.33 18.84 -5.14
CA MET A 119 4.21 17.96 -5.91
C MET A 119 4.89 16.89 -5.05
N ILE A 120 5.38 17.26 -3.86
CA ILE A 120 6.02 16.31 -2.93
C ILE A 120 5.02 15.22 -2.52
N VAL A 121 3.81 15.59 -2.13
CA VAL A 121 2.75 14.64 -1.75
C VAL A 121 2.36 13.74 -2.93
N GLY A 122 2.14 14.34 -4.12
CA GLY A 122 1.73 13.59 -5.30
C GLY A 122 2.78 12.59 -5.79
N ILE A 123 4.05 12.99 -5.82
CA ILE A 123 5.17 12.08 -6.17
C ILE A 123 5.32 10.98 -5.12
N SER A 124 5.20 11.32 -3.84
CA SER A 124 5.26 10.32 -2.76
C SER A 124 4.16 9.27 -2.90
N GLN A 125 2.93 9.72 -3.21
CA GLN A 125 1.79 8.84 -3.43
C GLN A 125 1.99 7.93 -4.65
N PHE A 126 2.45 8.50 -5.76
CA PHE A 126 2.76 7.75 -6.98
C PHE A 126 3.76 6.62 -6.72
N LEU A 127 4.89 6.95 -6.08
CA LEU A 127 5.93 5.96 -5.78
C LEU A 127 5.44 4.91 -4.79
N SER A 128 4.69 5.32 -3.76
CA SER A 128 4.12 4.41 -2.76
C SER A 128 3.18 3.37 -3.39
N ILE A 129 2.32 3.81 -4.33
CA ILE A 129 1.44 2.93 -5.10
C ILE A 129 2.22 1.93 -5.93
N LEU A 130 3.28 2.36 -6.63
CA LEU A 130 4.11 1.46 -7.42
C LEU A 130 4.79 0.38 -6.58
N THR A 131 5.37 0.78 -5.43
CA THR A 131 5.98 -0.17 -4.50
C THR A 131 4.95 -1.14 -3.93
N ALA A 132 3.74 -0.68 -3.61
CA ALA A 132 2.69 -1.53 -3.09
C ALA A 132 2.16 -2.52 -4.14
N ALA A 133 1.97 -2.08 -5.39
CA ALA A 133 1.56 -2.96 -6.48
C ALA A 133 2.61 -4.05 -6.78
N PHE A 134 3.90 -3.68 -6.79
CA PHE A 134 5.00 -4.62 -6.97
C PHE A 134 5.04 -5.66 -5.83
N THR A 135 5.09 -5.21 -4.58
CA THR A 135 5.15 -6.12 -3.42
C THR A 135 3.89 -6.97 -3.30
N GLY A 136 2.71 -6.39 -3.55
CA GLY A 136 1.42 -7.09 -3.56
C GLY A 136 1.32 -8.16 -4.64
N SER A 137 1.78 -7.86 -5.87
CA SER A 137 1.79 -8.84 -6.96
C SER A 137 2.87 -9.92 -6.79
N ALA A 138 3.98 -9.62 -6.12
CA ALA A 138 5.05 -10.57 -5.85
C ALA A 138 4.73 -11.53 -4.69
N ALA A 139 4.01 -11.07 -3.66
CA ALA A 139 3.77 -11.85 -2.44
C ALA A 139 3.15 -13.25 -2.67
N PRO A 140 2.18 -13.47 -3.57
CA PRO A 140 1.60 -14.80 -3.80
C PRO A 140 2.52 -15.79 -4.54
N LEU A 141 3.68 -15.33 -5.03
CA LEU A 141 4.60 -16.13 -5.84
C LEU A 141 5.74 -16.75 -5.03
N ILE A 142 5.87 -16.36 -3.75
CA ILE A 142 6.89 -16.79 -2.79
C ILE A 142 6.21 -17.69 -1.77
#